data_AF-A0A965PEA1-F1
#
_entry.id   AF-A0A965PEA1-F1
#
_cell.length_a   1.000
_cell.length_b   1.000
_cell.length_c   1.000
_cell.angle_alpha   90.00
_cell.angle_beta   90.00
_cell.angle_gamma   90.00
#
_symmetry.space_group_name_H-M   'P 1'
#
loop_
_entity.id
_entity.type
_entity.pdbx_description
1 polymer ?
#
loop_
_entity_poly.entity_id
_entity_poly.type
_entity_poly.pdbx_seq_one_letter_code
_entity_poly.pdbx_strand_id
1 'polypeptide(L)'
;MEKTPKIWADGMTVKASLRNGKSLITTSYNVEKFCAFLRKHANEKGYVNVDSWEKDQPGKFGDTHSASLNTYKPNTKPANAPSYQTEDADLPF
;
A
#
# COMPACT_ATOMS: atom_id res chain seq x y z
N MET A 1 -13.00 13.10 -14.64
CA MET A 1 -12.12 12.30 -13.75
C MET A 1 -11.79 11.02 -14.48
N GLU A 2 -10.61 10.94 -15.09
CA GLU A 2 -10.14 9.69 -15.69
C GLU A 2 -9.89 8.67 -14.57
N LYS A 3 -10.62 7.55 -14.60
CA LYS A 3 -10.35 6.43 -13.70
C LYS A 3 -9.05 5.79 -14.17
N THR A 4 -7.95 6.06 -13.47
CA THR A 4 -6.71 5.30 -13.68
C THR A 4 -7.02 3.81 -13.50
N PRO A 5 -6.74 2.96 -14.50
CA PRO A 5 -7.07 1.55 -14.41
C PRO A 5 -6.29 0.92 -13.24
N LYS A 6 -7.01 0.17 -12.39
CA LYS A 6 -6.40 -0.56 -11.27
C LYS A 6 -5.47 -1.63 -11.86
N ILE A 7 -4.19 -1.55 -11.51
CA ILE A 7 -3.20 -2.54 -11.92
C ILE A 7 -3.25 -3.68 -10.91
N TRP A 8 -3.55 -4.90 -11.37
CA TRP A 8 -3.56 -6.08 -10.53
C TRP A 8 -2.15 -6.64 -10.33
N ALA A 9 -1.84 -7.10 -9.12
CA ALA A 9 -0.56 -7.71 -8.78
C ALA A 9 -0.51 -9.14 -9.32
N ASP A 10 0.02 -9.29 -10.53
CA ASP A 10 0.16 -10.62 -11.15
C ASP A 10 1.13 -11.50 -10.37
N GLY A 11 0.77 -12.77 -10.25
CA GLY A 11 1.52 -13.74 -9.46
C GLY A 11 1.34 -13.64 -7.96
N MET A 12 0.44 -12.80 -7.43
CA MET A 12 0.13 -12.76 -5.99
C MET A 12 -1.29 -13.27 -5.72
N THR A 13 -1.42 -14.20 -4.76
CA THR A 13 -2.72 -14.68 -4.28
C THR A 13 -2.80 -14.55 -2.77
N VAL A 14 -3.91 -14.04 -2.27
CA VAL A 14 -4.11 -13.81 -0.85
C VAL A 14 -5.35 -14.56 -0.38
N LYS A 15 -5.18 -15.30 0.73
CA LYS A 15 -6.22 -16.09 1.36
C LYS A 15 -6.27 -15.76 2.84
N ALA A 16 -7.37 -15.16 3.26
CA ALA A 16 -7.74 -15.06 4.67
C ALA A 16 -8.50 -16.32 5.10
N SER A 17 -8.16 -16.84 6.27
CA SER A 17 -8.84 -17.98 6.90
C SER A 17 -8.80 -17.82 8.42
N LEU A 18 -9.74 -18.45 9.12
CA LEU A 18 -9.73 -18.51 10.57
C LEU A 18 -9.19 -19.89 11.00
N ARG A 19 -8.14 -19.93 11.81
CA ARG A 19 -7.57 -21.17 12.34
C ARG A 19 -7.38 -21.05 13.84
N ASN A 20 -7.99 -21.95 14.61
CA ASN A 20 -7.96 -21.95 16.08
C ASN A 20 -8.39 -20.60 16.70
N GLY A 21 -9.44 -19.98 16.15
CA GLY A 21 -9.94 -18.68 16.62
C GLY A 21 -9.04 -17.48 16.29
N LYS A 22 -7.96 -17.67 15.52
CA LYS A 22 -7.06 -16.60 15.06
C LYS A 22 -7.22 -16.36 13.57
N SER A 23 -7.20 -15.09 13.18
CA SER A 23 -7.16 -14.69 11.77
C SER A 23 -5.78 -15.02 11.19
N LEU A 24 -5.78 -15.75 10.07
CA LEU A 24 -4.59 -16.13 9.33
C LEU A 24 -4.72 -15.58 7.91
N ILE A 25 -3.72 -14.80 7.49
CA ILE A 25 -3.57 -14.37 6.09
C ILE A 25 -2.42 -15.15 5.48
N THR A 26 -2.73 -16.00 4.51
CA THR A 26 -1.76 -16.71 3.69
C THR A 26 -1.60 -15.98 2.39
N THR A 27 -0.36 -15.59 2.09
CA THR A 27 -0.02 -15.02 0.79
C THR A 27 0.90 -15.97 0.04
N SER A 28 0.53 -16.30 -1.18
CA SER A 28 1.34 -17.11 -2.08
C SER A 28 1.76 -16.30 -3.29
N TYR A 29 2.99 -16.55 -3.75
CA TYR A 29 3.60 -15.80 -4.83
C TYR A 29 4.11 -16.76 -5.91
N ASN A 30 3.74 -16.53 -7.16
CA ASN A 30 4.49 -17.02 -8.29
C ASN A 30 5.75 -16.15 -8.41
N VAL A 31 6.91 -16.73 -8.12
CA VAL A 31 8.18 -16.00 -7.99
C VAL A 31 8.50 -15.20 -9.26
N GLU A 32 8.40 -15.80 -10.44
CA GLU A 32 8.76 -15.15 -11.70
C GLU A 32 7.85 -13.95 -11.99
N LYS A 33 6.53 -14.17 -11.95
CA LYS A 33 5.54 -13.13 -12.25
C LYS A 33 5.58 -12.00 -11.22
N PHE A 34 5.67 -12.36 -9.95
CA PHE A 34 5.66 -11.38 -8.88
C PHE A 34 6.95 -10.55 -8.87
N CYS A 35 8.13 -11.17 -9.09
CA CYS A 35 9.36 -10.41 -9.24
C CYS A 35 9.34 -9.47 -10.45
N ALA A 36 8.78 -9.89 -11.59
CA ALA A 36 8.61 -9.03 -12.75
C ALA A 36 7.69 -7.83 -12.45
N PHE A 37 6.57 -8.08 -11.76
CA PHE A 37 5.66 -7.04 -11.29
C PHE A 37 6.36 -6.06 -10.34
N LEU A 38 7.08 -6.57 -9.34
CA LEU A 38 7.80 -5.74 -8.36
C LEU A 38 8.84 -4.84 -9.04
N ARG A 39 9.67 -5.40 -9.94
CA ARG A 39 10.69 -4.62 -10.66
C ARG A 39 10.09 -3.54 -11.54
N LYS A 40 8.92 -3.80 -12.14
CA LYS A 40 8.22 -2.83 -13.01
C LYS A 40 7.60 -1.68 -12.23
N HIS A 41 7.21 -1.91 -10.98
CA HIS A 41 6.42 -0.97 -10.19
C HIS A 41 7.12 -0.45 -8.92
N ALA A 42 8.40 -0.80 -8.73
CA ALA A 42 9.22 -0.26 -7.65
C ALA A 42 9.37 1.25 -7.80
N ASN A 43 9.18 1.96 -6.70
CA ASN A 43 9.50 3.38 -6.64
C ASN A 43 11.03 3.60 -6.57
N GLU A 44 11.45 4.87 -6.58
CA GLU A 44 12.88 5.24 -6.53
C GLU A 44 13.60 4.74 -5.27
N LYS A 45 12.85 4.45 -4.20
CA LYS A 45 13.36 3.90 -2.94
C LYS A 45 13.33 2.36 -2.90
N GLY A 46 12.92 1.70 -3.99
CA GLY A 46 12.82 0.24 -4.11
C GLY A 46 11.57 -0.39 -3.48
N TYR A 47 10.57 0.40 -3.05
CA TYR A 47 9.34 -0.12 -2.46
C TYR A 47 8.23 -0.28 -3.49
N VAL A 48 7.40 -1.31 -3.29
CA VAL A 48 6.16 -1.55 -4.03
C VAL A 48 5.04 -1.74 -3.01
N ASN A 49 3.98 -0.96 -3.14
CA ASN A 49 2.83 -1.07 -2.26
C ASN A 49 1.74 -1.87 -2.98
N VAL A 50 1.20 -2.88 -2.32
CA VAL A 50 0.13 -3.73 -2.87
C VAL A 50 -1.00 -3.83 -1.86
N ASP A 51 -2.18 -3.38 -2.27
CA ASP A 51 -3.40 -3.48 -1.47
C ASP A 51 -4.09 -4.82 -1.74
N SER A 52 -4.51 -5.49 -0.67
CA SER A 52 -5.31 -6.71 -0.74
C SER A 52 -6.77 -6.39 -0.41
N TRP A 53 -7.65 -6.56 -1.38
CA TRP A 53 -9.08 -6.28 -1.30
C TRP A 53 -9.85 -7.57 -1.12
N GLU A 54 -10.77 -7.64 -0.17
CA GLU A 54 -11.69 -8.78 -0.07
C GLU A 54 -12.48 -8.95 -1.36
N LYS A 55 -12.66 -10.21 -1.78
CA LYS A 55 -13.50 -10.58 -2.91
C LYS A 55 -14.91 -10.86 -2.40
N ASP A 56 -15.91 -10.49 -3.19
CA ASP A 56 -17.31 -10.84 -2.93
C ASP A 56 -17.53 -12.37 -2.94
N GLN A 57 -16.75 -13.08 -3.77
CA GLN A 57 -16.75 -14.53 -3.82
C GLN A 57 -15.32 -15.07 -3.82
N PRO A 58 -15.05 -16.17 -3.10
CA PRO A 58 -13.75 -16.83 -3.15
C PRO A 58 -13.47 -17.31 -4.58
N GLY A 59 -12.23 -17.12 -5.02
CA GLY A 59 -11.78 -17.55 -6.34
C GLY A 59 -11.71 -19.07 -6.45
N LYS A 60 -11.48 -19.53 -7.69
CA LYS A 60 -11.44 -20.96 -8.04
C LYS A 60 -10.45 -21.78 -7.21
N PHE A 61 -9.42 -21.14 -6.65
CA PHE A 61 -8.39 -21.79 -5.85
C PHE A 61 -8.51 -21.47 -4.34
N GLY A 62 -9.65 -20.91 -3.91
CA GLY A 62 -9.91 -20.56 -2.53
C GLY A 62 -9.21 -19.27 -2.07
N ASP A 63 -8.71 -18.48 -3.02
CA ASP A 63 -8.22 -17.13 -2.82
C ASP A 63 -9.37 -16.19 -2.45
N THR A 64 -9.26 -15.50 -1.33
CA THR A 64 -10.35 -14.67 -0.79
C THR A 64 -10.13 -13.18 -1.01
N HIS A 65 -8.92 -12.77 -1.38
CA HIS A 65 -8.59 -11.38 -1.64
C HIS A 65 -7.94 -11.21 -3.02
N SER A 66 -8.21 -10.07 -3.66
CA SER A 66 -7.53 -9.59 -4.86
C SER A 66 -6.41 -8.63 -4.48
N ALA A 67 -5.23 -8.79 -5.07
CA ALA A 67 -4.09 -7.90 -4.82
C ALA A 67 -3.94 -6.88 -5.96
N SER A 68 -3.85 -5.59 -5.64
CA SER A 68 -3.67 -4.52 -6.64
C SER A 68 -2.57 -3.54 -6.25
N LEU A 69 -1.85 -3.02 -7.25
CA LEU A 69 -0.85 -1.98 -7.04
C LEU A 69 -1.48 -0.76 -6.39
N ASN A 70 -0.88 -0.33 -5.28
CA ASN A 70 -1.20 0.92 -4.63
C ASN A 70 -0.21 1.99 -5.10
N THR A 71 -0.71 2.96 -5.87
CA THR A 71 0.08 4.10 -6.35
C THR A 71 -0.04 5.33 -5.45
N TYR A 72 -0.67 5.19 -4.28
CA TYR A 72 -0.80 6.28 -3.32
C TYR A 72 0.57 6.72 -2.82
N LYS A 73 0.92 7.97 -3.12
CA LYS A 73 2.05 8.67 -2.51
C LYS A 73 1.48 9.60 -1.44
N PRO A 74 1.87 9.49 -0.16
CA PRO A 74 1.45 10.47 0.83
C PRO A 74 1.97 11.83 0.37
N ASN A 75 1.07 12.77 0.15
CA ASN A 75 1.44 14.14 -0.19
C ASN A 75 2.01 14.74 1.09
N THR A 76 3.33 14.75 1.24
CA THR A 76 4.01 15.54 2.28
C THR A 76 3.87 17.01 1.90
N LYS A 77 2.65 17.55 1.98
CA LYS A 77 2.48 18.97 2.23
C LYS A 77 2.85 19.13 3.70
N PRO A 78 3.98 19.79 4.05
CA PRO A 78 4.22 20.11 5.43
C PRO A 78 3.00 20.90 5.92
N ALA A 79 2.30 20.37 6.92
CA ALA A 79 1.35 21.17 7.66
C ALA A 79 2.14 22.37 8.18
N ASN A 80 1.67 23.58 7.84
CA ASN A 80 2.23 24.86 8.28
C ASN A 80 3.03 24.72 9.58
N ALA A 81 4.35 24.75 9.49
CA ALA A 81 5.15 25.05 10.66
C ALA A 81 4.72 26.45 11.13
N PRO A 82 4.34 26.66 12.41
CA PRO A 82 4.13 28.00 12.90
C PRO A 82 5.46 28.74 12.76
N SER A 83 5.47 29.83 12.00
CA SER A 83 6.55 30.80 12.06
C SER A 83 6.54 31.39 13.46
N TYR A 84 7.43 30.93 14.34
CA TYR A 84 7.78 31.73 15.51
C TYR A 84 8.44 33.00 14.97
N GLN A 85 7.69 34.10 14.99
CA GLN A 85 8.32 35.42 14.92
C GLN A 85 9.18 35.54 16.17
N THR A 86 10.50 35.51 15.99
CA THR A 86 11.42 36.06 16.98
C THR A 86 11.19 37.55 16.98
N GLU A 87 10.22 38.00 17.77
CA GLU A 87 10.15 39.39 18.20
C GLU A 87 11.22 39.52 19.27
N ASP A 88 12.34 40.17 18.93
CA ASP A 88 13.29 40.72 19.89
C ASP A 88 12.50 41.58 20.89
N ALA A 89 12.04 40.95 21.97
CA ALA A 89 11.51 41.63 23.13
C ALA A 89 12.70 42.27 23.85
N ASP A 90 12.98 43.50 23.42
CA ASP A 90 13.75 44.50 24.16
C ASP A 90 13.19 44.58 25.59
N LEU A 91 13.88 43.92 26.53
CA LEU A 91 13.53 43.92 27.96
C LEU A 91 14.05 45.23 28.57
N PRO A 92 13.18 46.14 29.03
CA PRO A 92 13.64 47.25 29.86
C PRO A 92 14.04 46.71 31.25
N PHE A 93 15.24 47.11 31.69
CA PHE A 93 15.84 46.82 33.00
C PHE A 93 14.92 47.13 34.19
#